data_AF-A0A952NXC2-F1
#
_entry.id   AF-A0A952NXC2-F1
#
_cell.length_a   1.000
_cell.length_b   1.000
_cell.length_c   1.000
_cell.angle_alpha   90.00
_cell.angle_beta   90.00
_cell.angle_gamma   90.00
#
_symmetry.space_group_name_H-M   'P 1'
#
loop_
_entity.id
_entity.type
_entity.pdbx_description
1 polymer ?
#
loop_
_entity_poly.entity_id
_entity_poly.type
_entity_poly.pdbx_seq_one_letter_code
_entity_poly.pdbx_strand_id
1 'polypeptide(L)'
;MLVWTFIAGAAPGKRGGWVSSGGEVFLFDRNPWFVKNVNQIRYCFVVDTTSVTTTRDEAHARFTAALDFWRDEMKVARMQATPGIVELATQPWIEEACSDDVDLKIKVGYGTLDQEEIDYLTRTESATGDIVKRVETYIGVSIRKSYDLEKMRGQGTIFIASDRGAHAYENKGQLISQAWQNPKLLQYAFMHELGHVFGVPHTGTGLMSEVFLEQALSTRLSSFYLKNPIQPFLAPPLDFEICTFSGTFNPKFFRLQEDHACLVFQKDPAPSAGPRWKVFAKKYATSTPVEIGDVNLEVSTAKTLGAKPSVTIQLPEQQQVFSVADRGFASFLIGGISKEMDYEGAFRATGSLKPYPLFASLKTDSVTFTAVVDGKPLPVLVYVPPTLMKILIGL
;
A
#
# COMPACT_ATOMS: atom_id res chain seq x y z
N MET A 1 26.21 -54.56 -2.61
CA MET A 1 24.95 -54.64 -3.36
C MET A 1 24.57 -53.20 -3.69
N LEU A 2 24.84 -52.78 -4.93
CA LEU A 2 24.43 -51.48 -5.48
C LEU A 2 22.93 -51.51 -5.75
N VAL A 3 22.23 -50.42 -5.44
CA VAL A 3 21.05 -50.02 -6.22
C VAL A 3 21.17 -48.51 -6.46
N TRP A 4 21.50 -48.18 -7.71
CA TRP A 4 21.32 -46.86 -8.29
C TRP A 4 19.85 -46.70 -8.65
N THR A 5 19.21 -45.62 -8.21
CA THR A 5 17.94 -45.18 -8.78
C THR A 5 18.21 -43.93 -9.59
N PHE A 6 18.21 -44.08 -10.92
CA PHE A 6 18.19 -42.98 -11.86
C PHE A 6 16.86 -42.23 -11.72
N ILE A 7 16.89 -40.96 -11.32
CA ILE A 7 15.78 -40.05 -11.59
C ILE A 7 16.05 -39.49 -12.98
N ALA A 8 15.29 -40.01 -13.95
CA ALA A 8 15.27 -39.49 -15.31
C ALA A 8 14.87 -38.02 -15.32
N GLY A 9 15.63 -37.22 -16.07
CA GLY A 9 15.38 -35.79 -16.25
C GLY A 9 14.00 -35.53 -16.85
N ALA A 10 13.21 -34.72 -16.16
CA ALA A 10 12.05 -34.06 -16.75
C ALA A 10 12.53 -32.83 -17.54
N ALA A 11 12.04 -32.70 -18.76
CA ALA A 11 12.20 -31.54 -19.63
C ALA A 11 11.80 -30.23 -18.91
N PRO A 12 12.29 -29.05 -19.35
CA PRO A 12 11.98 -27.76 -18.75
C PRO A 12 10.52 -27.37 -19.06
N GLY A 13 9.61 -27.85 -18.22
CA GLY A 13 8.22 -27.40 -18.20
C GLY A 13 8.12 -26.07 -17.48
N LYS A 14 7.44 -25.09 -18.09
CA LYS A 14 7.04 -23.82 -17.47
C LYS A 14 6.39 -24.09 -16.11
N ARG A 15 7.12 -23.87 -15.01
CA ARG A 15 6.57 -23.90 -13.65
C ARG A 15 6.02 -22.52 -13.31
N GLY A 16 4.76 -22.30 -13.63
CA GLY A 16 3.97 -21.13 -13.19
C GLY A 16 2.64 -21.64 -12.67
N GLY A 17 2.47 -21.62 -11.35
CA GLY A 17 1.17 -21.85 -10.72
C GLY A 17 0.39 -20.54 -10.66
N TRP A 18 -0.94 -20.65 -10.66
CA TRP A 18 -1.83 -19.53 -10.39
C TRP A 18 -1.74 -19.18 -8.91
N VAL A 19 -1.34 -17.95 -8.58
CA VAL A 19 -1.20 -17.52 -7.18
C VAL A 19 -2.05 -16.29 -6.92
N SER A 20 -2.85 -16.36 -5.86
CA SER A 20 -3.66 -15.28 -5.28
C SER A 20 -3.10 -14.93 -3.90
N SER A 21 -2.81 -13.66 -3.64
CA SER A 21 -2.38 -13.21 -2.32
C SER A 21 -3.56 -13.14 -1.35
N GLY A 22 -3.79 -14.23 -0.64
CA GLY A 22 -4.78 -14.36 0.43
C GLY A 22 -4.46 -15.61 1.26
N GLY A 23 -3.34 -15.55 1.98
CA GLY A 23 -2.72 -16.67 2.71
C GLY A 23 -1.64 -17.43 1.93
N GLU A 24 -0.53 -17.75 2.62
CA GLU A 24 0.38 -18.89 2.35
C GLU A 24 1.69 -18.72 1.52
N VAL A 25 2.58 -19.70 1.77
CA VAL A 25 4.01 -20.05 1.47
C VAL A 25 4.89 -19.18 0.53
N PHE A 26 6.15 -18.95 0.95
CA PHE A 26 7.05 -17.84 0.58
C PHE A 26 8.13 -18.10 -0.51
N LEU A 27 7.77 -18.50 -1.73
CA LEU A 27 8.75 -18.61 -2.86
C LEU A 27 8.70 -17.39 -3.80
N PHE A 28 8.79 -17.59 -5.12
CA PHE A 28 8.78 -16.55 -6.16
C PHE A 28 7.44 -15.81 -6.31
N ASP A 29 6.46 -16.19 -5.50
CA ASP A 29 5.07 -15.73 -5.53
C ASP A 29 4.92 -14.24 -5.22
N ARG A 30 5.92 -13.66 -4.56
CA ARG A 30 5.97 -12.23 -4.24
C ARG A 30 6.93 -11.43 -5.12
N ASN A 31 7.56 -12.07 -6.11
CA ASN A 31 8.40 -11.33 -7.04
C ASN A 31 7.55 -10.32 -7.83
N PRO A 32 8.07 -9.10 -8.04
CA PRO A 32 7.44 -8.13 -8.94
C PRO A 32 7.25 -8.76 -10.31
N TRP A 33 6.14 -8.43 -10.96
CA TRP A 33 5.80 -9.01 -12.26
C TRP A 33 6.71 -8.47 -13.36
N PHE A 34 7.27 -7.28 -13.17
CA PHE A 34 8.12 -6.61 -14.15
C PHE A 34 9.36 -6.05 -13.48
N VAL A 35 10.53 -6.39 -14.02
CA VAL A 35 11.82 -5.87 -13.58
C VAL A 35 12.58 -5.23 -14.76
N LYS A 36 13.83 -4.81 -14.54
CA LYS A 36 14.60 -3.92 -15.44
C LYS A 36 14.72 -4.36 -16.92
N ASN A 37 14.58 -5.64 -17.24
CA ASN A 37 14.68 -6.15 -18.62
C ASN A 37 13.39 -6.00 -19.43
N VAL A 38 12.28 -5.62 -18.80
CA VAL A 38 11.02 -5.36 -19.49
C VAL A 38 11.06 -3.94 -20.06
N ASN A 39 11.15 -3.80 -21.38
CA ASN A 39 11.25 -2.47 -22.02
C ASN A 39 9.91 -1.73 -22.09
N GLN A 40 8.80 -2.46 -22.11
CA GLN A 40 7.44 -1.93 -22.07
C GLN A 40 6.50 -2.98 -21.48
N ILE A 41 5.48 -2.53 -20.75
CA ILE A 41 4.41 -3.36 -20.21
C ILE A 41 3.18 -3.14 -21.07
N ARG A 42 2.69 -4.18 -21.75
CA ARG A 42 1.47 -4.12 -22.54
C ARG A 42 0.29 -4.50 -21.66
N TYR A 43 -0.70 -3.64 -21.56
CA TYR A 43 -1.91 -3.93 -20.80
C TYR A 43 -3.15 -3.67 -21.63
N CYS A 44 -4.27 -4.25 -21.21
CA CYS A 44 -5.58 -3.93 -21.77
C CYS A 44 -6.57 -3.62 -20.64
N PHE A 45 -7.62 -2.86 -20.92
CA PHE A 45 -8.54 -2.36 -19.91
C PHE A 45 -9.99 -2.60 -20.33
N VAL A 46 -10.76 -3.34 -19.51
CA VAL A 46 -12.15 -3.69 -19.78
C VAL A 46 -13.02 -3.37 -18.56
N VAL A 47 -14.19 -2.79 -18.81
CA VAL A 47 -15.16 -2.45 -17.78
C VAL A 47 -16.54 -2.97 -18.17
N ASP A 48 -17.13 -3.79 -17.30
CA ASP A 48 -18.54 -4.15 -17.37
C ASP A 48 -19.38 -3.03 -16.75
N THR A 49 -19.67 -2.02 -17.58
CA THR A 49 -20.48 -0.87 -17.17
C THR A 49 -21.89 -1.23 -16.72
N THR A 50 -22.37 -2.47 -16.86
CA THR A 50 -23.68 -2.87 -16.35
C THR A 50 -23.64 -3.22 -14.86
N SER A 51 -22.53 -3.77 -14.37
CA SER A 51 -22.37 -4.23 -12.99
C SER A 51 -21.51 -3.31 -12.12
N VAL A 52 -20.95 -2.23 -12.70
CA VAL A 52 -20.30 -1.16 -11.93
C VAL A 52 -20.94 0.20 -12.13
N THR A 53 -20.74 1.09 -11.15
CA THR A 53 -21.21 2.48 -11.21
C THR A 53 -20.25 3.46 -11.88
N THR A 54 -19.00 3.08 -12.10
CA THR A 54 -18.00 3.87 -12.84
C THR A 54 -18.13 3.68 -14.35
N THR A 55 -17.72 4.69 -15.12
CA THR A 55 -17.48 4.53 -16.56
C THR A 55 -16.08 3.95 -16.83
N ARG A 56 -15.83 3.49 -18.08
CA ARG A 56 -14.51 3.03 -18.51
C ARG A 56 -13.45 4.13 -18.39
N ASP A 57 -13.77 5.35 -18.81
CA ASP A 57 -12.80 6.45 -18.81
C ASP A 57 -12.48 6.93 -17.39
N GLU A 58 -13.47 6.96 -16.49
CA GLU A 58 -13.23 7.27 -15.08
C GLU A 58 -12.38 6.19 -14.42
N ALA A 59 -12.71 4.91 -14.62
CA ALA A 59 -11.94 3.80 -14.06
C ALA A 59 -10.50 3.81 -14.57
N HIS A 60 -10.31 4.04 -15.87
CA HIS A 60 -9.00 4.14 -16.50
C HIS A 60 -8.17 5.31 -15.94
N ALA A 61 -8.79 6.48 -15.76
CA ALA A 61 -8.13 7.63 -15.14
C ALA A 61 -7.68 7.32 -13.70
N ARG A 62 -8.47 6.56 -12.93
CA ARG A 62 -8.08 6.13 -11.57
C ARG A 62 -6.99 5.07 -11.56
N PHE A 63 -7.01 4.17 -12.52
CA PHE A 63 -5.92 3.22 -12.71
C PHE A 63 -4.60 3.94 -13.06
N THR A 64 -4.64 4.92 -13.97
CA THR A 64 -3.45 5.70 -14.33
C THR A 64 -2.93 6.51 -13.14
N ALA A 65 -3.81 7.15 -12.36
CA ALA A 65 -3.42 7.84 -11.14
C ALA A 65 -2.79 6.90 -10.08
N ALA A 66 -3.29 5.65 -9.98
CA ALA A 66 -2.71 4.63 -9.11
C ALA A 66 -1.32 4.15 -9.61
N LEU A 67 -1.14 4.03 -10.92
CA LEU A 67 0.15 3.72 -11.53
C LEU A 67 1.17 4.83 -11.30
N ASP A 68 0.76 6.09 -11.47
CA ASP A 68 1.63 7.25 -11.24
C ASP A 68 2.01 7.39 -9.77
N PHE A 69 1.10 7.08 -8.84
CA PHE A 69 1.43 6.97 -7.42
C PHE A 69 2.59 6.00 -7.18
N TRP A 70 2.51 4.76 -7.66
CA TRP A 70 3.59 3.78 -7.47
C TRP A 70 4.88 4.15 -8.17
N ARG A 71 4.80 4.78 -9.35
CA ARG A 71 5.98 5.33 -10.02
C ARG A 71 6.68 6.37 -9.16
N ASP A 72 5.94 7.26 -8.52
CA ASP A 72 6.50 8.29 -7.66
C ASP A 72 7.07 7.71 -6.37
N GLU A 73 6.38 6.76 -5.73
CA GLU A 73 6.89 6.02 -4.57
C GLU A 73 8.22 5.34 -4.91
N MET A 74 8.29 4.59 -6.01
CA MET A 74 9.51 3.86 -6.41
C MET A 74 10.64 4.79 -6.87
N LYS A 75 10.35 6.01 -7.33
CA LYS A 75 11.38 7.06 -7.56
C LYS A 75 12.02 7.52 -6.26
N VAL A 76 11.25 7.65 -5.17
CA VAL A 76 11.75 8.12 -3.86
C VAL A 76 12.71 7.11 -3.24
N ALA A 77 12.58 5.82 -3.56
CA ALA A 77 13.46 4.75 -3.08
C ALA A 77 14.85 4.69 -3.75
N ARG A 78 15.18 5.62 -4.66
CA ARG A 78 16.46 5.65 -5.39
C ARG A 78 17.64 6.01 -4.47
N MET A 79 18.12 5.01 -3.72
CA MET A 79 19.51 5.01 -3.25
C MET A 79 20.39 4.81 -4.48
N GLN A 80 21.52 5.54 -4.55
CA GLN A 80 22.51 5.47 -5.64
C GLN A 80 22.70 4.02 -6.11
N ALA A 81 22.72 3.78 -7.42
CA ALA A 81 22.79 2.44 -8.03
C ALA A 81 23.85 1.56 -7.35
N THR A 82 23.41 0.74 -6.40
CA THR A 82 24.25 -0.10 -5.55
C THR A 82 23.88 -1.54 -5.86
N PRO A 83 24.87 -2.45 -6.02
CA PRO A 83 24.60 -3.88 -6.14
C PRO A 83 23.62 -4.36 -5.06
N GLY A 84 22.64 -5.18 -5.45
CA GLY A 84 21.58 -5.64 -4.54
C GLY A 84 20.31 -4.78 -4.52
N ILE A 85 20.32 -3.57 -5.08
CA ILE A 85 19.13 -2.69 -5.15
C ILE A 85 18.62 -2.60 -6.60
N VAL A 86 17.30 -2.75 -6.79
CA VAL A 86 16.64 -2.74 -8.11
C VAL A 86 15.58 -1.65 -8.20
N GLU A 87 15.58 -0.96 -9.33
CA GLU A 87 14.50 -0.04 -9.68
C GLU A 87 13.28 -0.80 -10.20
N LEU A 88 12.09 -0.43 -9.71
CA LEU A 88 10.80 -0.99 -10.09
C LEU A 88 9.88 0.11 -10.61
N ALA A 89 8.83 -0.28 -11.32
CA ALA A 89 7.82 0.62 -11.87
C ALA A 89 8.36 1.69 -12.85
N THR A 90 9.52 1.47 -13.47
CA THR A 90 10.16 2.46 -14.37
C THR A 90 9.71 2.33 -15.83
N GLN A 91 9.07 1.23 -16.19
CA GLN A 91 8.72 0.90 -17.56
C GLN A 91 7.58 1.79 -18.09
N PRO A 92 7.56 2.09 -19.41
CA PRO A 92 6.37 2.61 -20.07
C PRO A 92 5.26 1.54 -20.08
N TRP A 93 4.02 2.00 -19.91
CA TRP A 93 2.82 1.17 -19.95
C TRP A 93 2.02 1.53 -21.19
N ILE A 94 1.77 0.56 -22.05
CA ILE A 94 1.09 0.75 -23.34
C ILE A 94 -0.24 0.02 -23.28
N GLU A 95 -1.33 0.76 -23.45
CA GLU A 95 -2.65 0.17 -23.58
C GLU A 95 -2.84 -0.36 -25.00
N GLU A 96 -3.28 -1.61 -25.12
CA GLU A 96 -3.58 -2.28 -26.38
C GLU A 96 -4.94 -3.00 -26.28
N ALA A 97 -5.45 -3.49 -27.41
CA ALA A 97 -6.64 -4.31 -27.43
C ALA A 97 -6.44 -5.59 -26.61
N CYS A 98 -7.47 -6.06 -25.91
CA CYS A 98 -7.36 -7.28 -25.12
C CYS A 98 -7.13 -8.50 -26.00
N SER A 99 -6.03 -9.19 -25.73
CA SER A 99 -5.67 -10.49 -26.26
C SER A 99 -5.01 -11.32 -25.16
N ASP A 100 -4.66 -12.57 -25.44
CA ASP A 100 -3.90 -13.39 -24.47
C ASP A 100 -2.41 -13.04 -24.42
N ASP A 101 -1.94 -12.19 -25.34
CA ASP A 101 -0.52 -11.81 -25.44
C ASP A 101 -0.15 -10.57 -24.61
N VAL A 102 -1.14 -9.85 -24.07
CA VAL A 102 -0.88 -8.70 -23.18
C VAL A 102 -0.32 -9.19 -21.85
N ASP A 103 0.55 -8.39 -21.24
CA ASP A 103 1.15 -8.73 -19.96
C ASP A 103 0.14 -8.67 -18.81
N LEU A 104 -0.76 -7.68 -18.87
CA LEU A 104 -1.71 -7.43 -17.79
C LEU A 104 -3.10 -7.08 -18.32
N LYS A 105 -4.12 -7.81 -17.88
CA LYS A 105 -5.52 -7.49 -18.13
C LYS A 105 -6.08 -6.75 -16.92
N ILE A 106 -6.60 -5.55 -17.11
CA ILE A 106 -7.33 -4.81 -16.07
C ILE A 106 -8.82 -4.99 -16.31
N LYS A 107 -9.49 -5.62 -15.34
CA LYS A 107 -10.86 -6.11 -15.45
C LYS A 107 -11.71 -5.50 -14.34
N VAL A 108 -12.74 -4.74 -14.68
CA VAL A 108 -13.60 -4.04 -13.71
C VAL A 108 -15.04 -4.51 -13.88
N GLY A 109 -15.59 -5.16 -12.86
CA GLY A 109 -16.93 -5.74 -12.87
C GLY A 109 -16.97 -7.20 -13.35
N TYR A 110 -17.83 -7.99 -12.74
CA TYR A 110 -17.96 -9.44 -12.90
C TYR A 110 -18.07 -9.89 -14.35
N GLY A 111 -18.84 -9.17 -15.19
CA GLY A 111 -19.02 -9.52 -16.60
C GLY A 111 -17.75 -9.43 -17.47
N THR A 112 -16.63 -8.97 -16.91
CA THR A 112 -15.32 -8.97 -17.59
C THR A 112 -14.52 -10.26 -17.37
N LEU A 113 -14.91 -11.08 -16.40
CA LEU A 113 -14.23 -12.34 -16.09
C LEU A 113 -14.60 -13.42 -17.09
N ASP A 114 -13.62 -14.26 -17.43
CA ASP A 114 -13.88 -15.52 -18.14
C ASP A 114 -14.17 -16.66 -17.16
N GLN A 115 -14.63 -17.81 -17.68
CA GLN A 115 -15.00 -18.95 -16.84
C GLN A 115 -13.81 -19.49 -16.04
N GLU A 116 -12.60 -19.49 -16.60
CA GLU A 116 -11.40 -19.98 -15.92
C GLU A 116 -11.08 -19.11 -14.70
N GLU A 117 -11.19 -17.79 -14.84
CA GLU A 117 -11.01 -16.83 -13.75
C GLU A 117 -12.11 -16.94 -12.69
N ILE A 118 -13.37 -17.13 -13.10
CA ILE A 118 -14.49 -17.36 -12.18
C ILE A 118 -14.23 -18.63 -11.37
N ASP A 119 -13.88 -19.72 -12.04
CA ASP A 119 -13.58 -21.00 -11.40
C ASP A 119 -12.41 -20.86 -10.42
N TYR A 120 -11.33 -20.18 -10.82
CA TYR A 120 -10.17 -19.93 -9.97
C TYR A 120 -10.53 -19.14 -8.70
N LEU A 121 -11.29 -18.05 -8.85
CA LEU A 121 -11.71 -17.20 -7.73
C LEU A 121 -12.79 -17.85 -6.84
N THR A 122 -13.46 -18.89 -7.35
CA THR A 122 -14.47 -19.67 -6.63
C THR A 122 -13.88 -20.93 -5.99
N ARG A 123 -12.59 -21.25 -6.22
CA ARG A 123 -12.00 -22.51 -5.72
C ARG A 123 -12.00 -22.60 -4.20
N THR A 124 -12.49 -23.75 -3.76
CA THR A 124 -12.53 -24.26 -2.39
C THR A 124 -11.24 -24.99 -2.06
N GLU A 125 -10.46 -24.50 -1.10
CA GLU A 125 -9.59 -25.37 -0.31
C GLU A 125 -9.83 -25.11 1.18
N SER A 126 -10.50 -26.07 1.82
CA SER A 126 -9.97 -26.57 3.08
C SER A 126 -10.30 -28.05 3.21
N ALA A 127 -9.34 -28.82 3.74
CA ALA A 127 -9.54 -30.19 4.20
C ALA A 127 -10.53 -30.31 5.39
N THR A 128 -11.15 -29.20 5.82
CA THR A 128 -12.00 -29.09 7.00
C THR A 128 -13.38 -28.46 6.73
N GLY A 129 -13.74 -28.19 5.48
CA GLY A 129 -15.14 -28.09 5.04
C GLY A 129 -15.89 -26.75 5.09
N ASP A 130 -15.33 -25.60 5.52
CA ASP A 130 -16.20 -24.43 5.82
C ASP A 130 -15.77 -23.03 5.31
N ILE A 131 -15.08 -22.90 4.17
CA ILE A 131 -14.98 -21.58 3.49
C ILE A 131 -15.26 -21.73 2.00
N VAL A 132 -16.45 -21.28 1.58
CA VAL A 132 -16.77 -21.05 0.16
C VAL A 132 -16.31 -19.64 -0.19
N LYS A 133 -15.08 -19.50 -0.70
CA LYS A 133 -14.70 -18.24 -1.37
C LYS A 133 -15.48 -18.15 -2.67
N ARG A 134 -16.14 -17.01 -2.89
CA ARG A 134 -16.84 -16.68 -4.13
C ARG A 134 -16.18 -15.45 -4.73
N VAL A 135 -16.36 -15.21 -6.03
CA VAL A 135 -15.86 -13.99 -6.68
C VAL A 135 -16.31 -12.74 -5.92
N GLU A 136 -17.55 -12.73 -5.43
CA GLU A 136 -18.13 -11.61 -4.68
C GLU A 136 -17.47 -11.35 -3.32
N THR A 137 -16.68 -12.29 -2.79
CA THR A 137 -15.95 -12.07 -1.53
C THR A 137 -14.72 -11.16 -1.70
N TYR A 138 -14.27 -10.93 -2.94
CA TYR A 138 -13.17 -10.03 -3.25
C TYR A 138 -13.71 -8.63 -3.56
N ILE A 139 -13.00 -7.59 -3.10
CA ILE A 139 -13.23 -6.20 -3.52
C ILE A 139 -12.28 -5.85 -4.69
N GLY A 140 -11.03 -6.26 -4.57
CA GLY A 140 -9.99 -6.23 -5.58
C GLY A 140 -9.11 -7.46 -5.43
N VAL A 141 -8.50 -7.92 -6.53
CA VAL A 141 -7.52 -9.01 -6.51
C VAL A 141 -6.59 -8.96 -7.72
N SER A 142 -5.32 -9.24 -7.46
CA SER A 142 -4.28 -9.41 -8.48
C SER A 142 -3.94 -10.90 -8.63
N ILE A 143 -4.23 -11.46 -9.80
CA ILE A 143 -3.99 -12.86 -10.12
C ILE A 143 -2.82 -12.96 -11.09
N ARG A 144 -1.71 -13.53 -10.65
CA ARG A 144 -0.58 -13.84 -11.54
C ARG A 144 -0.83 -15.19 -12.20
N LYS A 145 -1.22 -15.20 -13.47
CA LYS A 145 -1.53 -16.42 -14.24
C LYS A 145 -0.27 -17.18 -14.64
N SER A 146 0.82 -16.47 -14.95
CA SER A 146 2.10 -17.10 -15.27
C SER A 146 3.29 -16.24 -14.87
N TYR A 147 4.46 -16.86 -14.71
CA TYR A 147 5.71 -16.17 -14.43
C TYR A 147 6.88 -16.89 -15.12
N ASP A 148 7.57 -16.20 -16.02
CA ASP A 148 8.79 -16.67 -16.67
C ASP A 148 9.96 -16.47 -15.69
N LEU A 149 10.46 -17.55 -15.11
CA LEU A 149 11.54 -17.52 -14.12
C LEU A 149 12.90 -17.15 -14.73
N GLU A 150 13.10 -17.39 -16.02
CA GLU A 150 14.35 -17.03 -16.71
C GLU A 150 14.38 -15.52 -16.99
N LYS A 151 13.25 -14.99 -17.47
CA LYS A 151 13.10 -13.56 -17.81
C LYS A 151 12.56 -12.70 -16.67
N MET A 152 12.23 -13.29 -15.53
CA MET A 152 11.64 -12.60 -14.38
C MET A 152 10.44 -11.71 -14.76
N ARG A 153 9.52 -12.29 -15.55
CA ARG A 153 8.36 -11.57 -16.11
C ARG A 153 7.06 -12.31 -15.82
N GLY A 154 6.12 -11.62 -15.19
CA GLY A 154 4.77 -12.10 -14.91
C GLY A 154 3.78 -11.74 -16.01
N GLN A 155 2.72 -12.53 -16.10
CA GLN A 155 1.49 -12.19 -16.82
C GLN A 155 0.29 -12.49 -15.94
N GLY A 156 -0.77 -11.69 -16.06
CA GLY A 156 -1.95 -11.92 -15.24
C GLY A 156 -3.04 -10.87 -15.36
N THR A 157 -3.77 -10.68 -14.26
CA THR A 157 -5.00 -9.90 -14.23
C THR A 157 -5.13 -9.14 -12.93
N ILE A 158 -5.54 -7.87 -13.00
CA ILE A 158 -6.12 -7.14 -11.87
C ILE A 158 -7.63 -7.16 -12.07
N PHE A 159 -8.37 -7.69 -11.10
CA PHE A 159 -9.82 -7.65 -11.06
C PHE A 159 -10.30 -6.71 -9.96
N ILE A 160 -11.21 -5.81 -10.31
CA ILE A 160 -11.97 -4.99 -9.36
C ILE A 160 -13.43 -5.41 -9.43
N ALA A 161 -14.02 -5.72 -8.27
CA ALA A 161 -15.34 -6.33 -8.19
C ALA A 161 -16.47 -5.41 -8.67
N SER A 162 -17.63 -5.99 -9.00
CA SER A 162 -18.85 -5.23 -9.23
C SER A 162 -19.33 -4.55 -7.95
N ASP A 163 -19.95 -3.37 -8.05
CA ASP A 163 -20.56 -2.67 -6.91
C ASP A 163 -22.08 -2.50 -7.03
N ARG A 164 -22.67 -3.08 -8.08
CA ARG A 164 -24.11 -3.21 -8.30
C ARG A 164 -24.48 -4.49 -9.05
N GLY A 165 -25.76 -4.85 -9.01
CA GLY A 165 -26.28 -6.05 -9.65
C GLY A 165 -26.11 -7.31 -8.81
N ALA A 166 -26.43 -8.48 -9.39
CA ALA A 166 -26.46 -9.76 -8.69
C ALA A 166 -25.08 -10.25 -8.21
N HIS A 167 -24.01 -9.80 -8.87
CA HIS A 167 -22.63 -10.16 -8.57
C HIS A 167 -21.83 -9.01 -7.93
N ALA A 168 -22.52 -8.05 -7.29
CA ALA A 168 -21.84 -7.03 -6.48
C ALA A 168 -21.06 -7.68 -5.33
N TYR A 169 -19.95 -7.05 -4.91
CA TYR A 169 -19.17 -7.55 -3.78
C TYR A 169 -20.05 -7.73 -2.53
N GLU A 170 -19.68 -8.72 -1.72
CA GLU A 170 -20.42 -9.11 -0.53
C GLU A 170 -20.41 -7.96 0.48
N ASN A 171 -21.60 -7.44 0.75
CA ASN A 171 -21.79 -6.34 1.68
C ASN A 171 -22.88 -6.69 2.69
N LYS A 172 -22.47 -7.10 3.91
CA LYS A 172 -23.37 -7.38 5.04
C LYS A 172 -23.86 -6.10 5.74
N GLY A 173 -23.99 -4.99 5.01
CA GLY A 173 -24.37 -3.66 5.52
C GLY A 173 -23.24 -2.87 6.18
N GLN A 174 -21.99 -3.32 6.07
CA GLN A 174 -20.82 -2.69 6.71
C GLN A 174 -19.95 -1.89 5.75
N LEU A 175 -20.09 -2.12 4.44
CA LEU A 175 -19.37 -1.42 3.39
C LEU A 175 -20.32 -0.43 2.70
N ILE A 176 -19.76 0.62 2.09
CA ILE A 176 -20.50 1.50 1.18
C ILE A 176 -21.07 0.63 0.06
N SER A 177 -22.34 0.78 -0.28
CA SER A 177 -22.89 0.24 -1.53
C SER A 177 -22.50 1.16 -2.68
N GLN A 178 -22.30 0.61 -3.89
CA GLN A 178 -21.95 1.42 -5.06
C GLN A 178 -20.66 2.26 -4.85
N ALA A 179 -19.63 1.65 -4.25
CA ALA A 179 -18.42 2.34 -3.85
C ALA A 179 -17.68 3.02 -5.02
N TRP A 180 -17.81 2.51 -6.25
CA TRP A 180 -17.07 3.02 -7.41
C TRP A 180 -17.63 4.33 -7.96
N GLN A 181 -18.76 4.82 -7.45
CA GLN A 181 -19.19 6.21 -7.64
C GLN A 181 -18.20 7.20 -7.02
N ASN A 182 -17.42 6.77 -6.04
CA ASN A 182 -16.38 7.57 -5.41
C ASN A 182 -15.04 7.27 -6.10
N PRO A 183 -14.53 8.17 -6.96
CA PRO A 183 -13.38 7.83 -7.80
C PRO A 183 -12.10 7.59 -6.98
N LYS A 184 -12.00 8.19 -5.80
CA LYS A 184 -10.87 7.98 -4.88
C LYS A 184 -10.86 6.59 -4.25
N LEU A 185 -12.01 6.00 -3.95
CA LEU A 185 -12.07 4.63 -3.43
C LEU A 185 -11.67 3.63 -4.51
N LEU A 186 -12.10 3.84 -5.76
CA LEU A 186 -11.65 3.05 -6.89
C LEU A 186 -10.14 3.19 -7.14
N GLN A 187 -9.59 4.40 -7.00
CA GLN A 187 -8.14 4.62 -7.06
C GLN A 187 -7.39 3.84 -5.97
N TYR A 188 -7.89 3.82 -4.72
CA TYR A 188 -7.30 3.02 -3.65
C TYR A 188 -7.31 1.51 -3.97
N ALA A 189 -8.37 1.01 -4.59
CA ALA A 189 -8.45 -0.38 -5.05
C ALA A 189 -7.34 -0.68 -6.06
N PHE A 190 -7.21 0.14 -7.12
CA PHE A 190 -6.13 -0.04 -8.09
C PHE A 190 -4.73 0.12 -7.46
N MET A 191 -4.55 1.04 -6.52
CA MET A 191 -3.28 1.23 -5.82
C MET A 191 -2.89 -0.02 -5.03
N HIS A 192 -3.82 -0.63 -4.29
CA HIS A 192 -3.54 -1.88 -3.55
C HIS A 192 -3.09 -2.99 -4.50
N GLU A 193 -3.85 -3.22 -5.57
CA GLU A 193 -3.58 -4.29 -6.53
C GLU A 193 -2.28 -4.07 -7.32
N LEU A 194 -2.02 -2.84 -7.75
CA LEU A 194 -0.75 -2.51 -8.39
C LEU A 194 0.44 -2.70 -7.45
N GLY A 195 0.27 -2.54 -6.14
CA GLY A 195 1.31 -2.86 -5.16
C GLY A 195 1.78 -4.30 -5.29
N HIS A 196 0.85 -5.25 -5.43
CA HIS A 196 1.17 -6.66 -5.67
C HIS A 196 1.86 -6.91 -7.01
N VAL A 197 1.43 -6.22 -8.08
CA VAL A 197 2.13 -6.26 -9.38
C VAL A 197 3.58 -5.79 -9.25
N PHE A 198 3.84 -4.78 -8.42
CA PHE A 198 5.18 -4.29 -8.10
C PHE A 198 5.91 -5.10 -7.00
N GLY A 199 5.37 -6.24 -6.59
CA GLY A 199 6.02 -7.16 -5.64
C GLY A 199 5.94 -6.72 -4.18
N VAL A 200 5.10 -5.75 -3.86
CA VAL A 200 4.86 -5.31 -2.48
C VAL A 200 3.94 -6.32 -1.79
N PRO A 201 4.39 -7.00 -0.73
CA PRO A 201 3.54 -7.92 0.02
C PRO A 201 2.53 -7.16 0.87
N HIS A 202 1.53 -7.87 1.39
CA HIS A 202 0.70 -7.30 2.44
C HIS A 202 1.55 -6.90 3.65
N THR A 203 1.20 -5.76 4.24
CA THR A 203 1.75 -5.20 5.47
C THR A 203 0.72 -5.32 6.59
N GLY A 204 1.12 -5.09 7.85
CA GLY A 204 0.16 -5.12 8.97
C GLY A 204 -0.86 -3.97 8.93
N THR A 205 -0.52 -2.84 8.32
CA THR A 205 -1.27 -1.57 8.34
C THR A 205 -1.12 -0.81 7.02
N GLY A 206 -1.96 0.20 6.81
CA GLY A 206 -1.87 1.13 5.68
C GLY A 206 -2.38 0.55 4.36
N LEU A 207 -1.96 1.16 3.24
CA LEU A 207 -2.42 0.85 1.87
C LEU A 207 -2.31 -0.64 1.52
N MET A 208 -1.25 -1.30 1.98
CA MET A 208 -1.00 -2.72 1.69
C MET A 208 -1.48 -3.63 2.82
N SER A 209 -2.33 -3.18 3.74
CA SER A 209 -2.96 -4.09 4.71
C SER A 209 -3.88 -5.09 4.01
N GLU A 210 -3.86 -6.36 4.42
CA GLU A 210 -4.73 -7.41 3.88
C GLU A 210 -6.23 -7.04 3.93
N VAL A 211 -6.62 -6.22 4.92
CA VAL A 211 -8.01 -5.76 5.12
C VAL A 211 -8.21 -4.30 4.68
N PHE A 212 -7.30 -3.77 3.86
CA PHE A 212 -7.31 -2.34 3.50
C PHE A 212 -8.53 -1.95 2.69
N LEU A 213 -8.96 -2.76 1.73
CA LEU A 213 -10.10 -2.41 0.87
C LEU A 213 -11.40 -2.42 1.66
N GLU A 214 -11.57 -3.36 2.59
CA GLU A 214 -12.68 -3.39 3.54
C GLU A 214 -12.66 -2.17 4.45
N GLN A 215 -11.48 -1.73 4.91
CA GLN A 215 -11.32 -0.48 5.67
C GLN A 215 -11.69 0.75 4.86
N ALA A 216 -11.20 0.85 3.62
CA ALA A 216 -11.44 1.98 2.73
C ALA A 216 -12.92 2.09 2.36
N LEU A 217 -13.60 0.95 2.15
CA LEU A 217 -15.01 0.90 1.81
C LEU A 217 -15.94 0.89 3.02
N SER A 218 -15.43 0.70 4.24
CA SER A 218 -16.28 0.64 5.45
C SER A 218 -17.11 1.92 5.62
N THR A 219 -18.39 1.77 5.95
CA THR A 219 -19.28 2.91 6.26
C THR A 219 -18.79 3.73 7.46
N ARG A 220 -17.95 3.14 8.32
CA ARG A 220 -17.36 3.81 9.50
C ARG A 220 -16.06 4.56 9.18
N LEU A 221 -15.25 4.06 8.25
CA LEU A 221 -13.89 4.56 8.01
C LEU A 221 -13.72 5.30 6.68
N SER A 222 -14.52 5.00 5.67
CA SER A 222 -14.44 5.60 4.33
C SER A 222 -14.35 7.13 4.34
N SER A 223 -15.06 7.81 5.24
CA SER A 223 -15.01 9.27 5.36
C SER A 223 -13.60 9.79 5.66
N PHE A 224 -12.77 9.04 6.41
CA PHE A 224 -11.37 9.38 6.65
C PHE A 224 -10.59 9.33 5.33
N TYR A 225 -10.68 8.22 4.60
CA TYR A 225 -9.97 8.03 3.33
C TYR A 225 -10.42 9.00 2.24
N LEU A 226 -11.71 9.36 2.21
CA LEU A 226 -12.24 10.34 1.26
C LEU A 226 -11.72 11.75 1.55
N LYS A 227 -11.69 12.17 2.82
CA LYS A 227 -11.32 13.55 3.22
C LYS A 227 -9.81 13.79 3.27
N ASN A 228 -9.01 12.81 3.66
CA ASN A 228 -7.57 12.98 3.87
C ASN A 228 -6.77 12.71 2.59
N PRO A 229 -5.64 13.39 2.33
CA PRO A 229 -4.80 13.07 1.19
C PRO A 229 -4.34 11.61 1.21
N ILE A 230 -4.09 11.06 0.02
CA ILE A 230 -3.45 9.76 -0.13
C ILE A 230 -2.07 9.85 0.50
N GLN A 231 -1.80 8.98 1.47
CA GLN A 231 -0.53 8.98 2.19
C GLN A 231 0.55 8.30 1.34
N PRO A 232 1.81 8.76 1.43
CA PRO A 232 2.94 8.03 0.88
C PRO A 232 3.04 6.62 1.49
N PHE A 233 3.63 5.68 0.75
CA PHE A 233 3.82 4.29 1.20
C PHE A 233 5.25 4.01 1.67
N LEU A 234 6.25 4.56 0.98
CA LEU A 234 7.68 4.40 1.25
C LEU A 234 8.27 5.55 2.07
N ALA A 235 7.53 6.64 2.24
CA ALA A 235 7.90 7.79 3.04
C ALA A 235 6.95 7.97 4.24
N PRO A 236 7.42 8.59 5.34
CA PRO A 236 6.52 8.95 6.44
C PRO A 236 5.47 9.96 6.00
N PRO A 237 4.27 9.92 6.60
CA PRO A 237 3.21 10.88 6.32
C PRO A 237 3.63 12.28 6.78
N LEU A 238 3.51 13.26 5.90
CA LEU A 238 3.83 14.67 6.20
C LEU A 238 2.57 15.53 6.37
N ASP A 239 1.40 15.04 5.97
CA ASP A 239 0.12 15.69 6.20
C ASP A 239 -0.84 14.66 6.79
N PHE A 240 -1.24 14.86 8.06
CA PHE A 240 -2.06 13.87 8.77
C PHE A 240 -2.95 14.50 9.83
N GLU A 241 -4.08 13.83 10.11
CA GLU A 241 -5.06 14.22 11.11
C GLU A 241 -5.24 13.11 12.15
N ILE A 242 -5.11 13.47 13.43
CA ILE A 242 -5.29 12.58 14.58
C ILE A 242 -6.63 12.89 15.23
N CYS A 243 -7.54 11.93 15.18
CA CYS A 243 -8.80 11.87 15.91
C CYS A 243 -8.92 10.48 16.58
N THR A 244 -10.06 10.18 17.22
CA THR A 244 -10.33 8.95 18.00
C THR A 244 -9.84 7.63 17.37
N PHE A 245 -9.83 7.49 16.04
CA PHE A 245 -9.44 6.25 15.35
C PHE A 245 -8.06 6.29 14.67
N SER A 246 -7.48 7.47 14.47
CA SER A 246 -6.18 7.63 13.81
C SER A 246 -5.02 7.86 14.79
N GLY A 247 -5.27 7.85 16.11
CA GLY A 247 -4.20 8.00 17.08
C GLY A 247 -4.62 8.55 18.44
N THR A 248 -3.63 9.00 19.20
CA THR A 248 -3.79 9.70 20.47
C THR A 248 -2.86 10.90 20.53
N PHE A 249 -3.25 11.91 21.31
CA PHE A 249 -2.41 13.06 21.60
C PHE A 249 -2.60 13.51 23.04
N ASN A 250 -1.60 14.19 23.61
CA ASN A 250 -1.63 14.71 24.97
C ASN A 250 -2.05 16.20 24.95
N PRO A 251 -3.28 16.55 25.39
CA PRO A 251 -3.77 17.93 25.33
C PRO A 251 -2.92 18.92 26.13
N LYS A 252 -2.33 18.46 27.25
CA LYS A 252 -1.50 19.30 28.12
C LYS A 252 -0.20 19.70 27.45
N PHE A 253 0.45 18.80 26.72
CA PHE A 253 1.64 19.11 25.92
C PHE A 253 1.33 20.15 24.84
N PHE A 254 0.23 19.95 24.10
CA PHE A 254 -0.21 20.85 23.03
C PHE A 254 -0.94 22.11 23.53
N ARG A 255 -0.97 22.36 24.84
CA ARG A 255 -1.54 23.57 25.47
C ARG A 255 -3.01 23.84 25.11
N LEU A 256 -3.77 22.77 24.88
CA LEU A 256 -5.18 22.85 24.53
C LEU A 256 -6.00 23.26 25.75
N GLN A 257 -6.81 24.32 25.61
CA GLN A 257 -7.66 24.86 26.68
C GLN A 257 -9.05 24.21 26.75
N GLU A 258 -9.47 23.53 25.68
CA GLU A 258 -10.76 22.85 25.56
C GLU A 258 -10.55 21.38 25.18
N ASP A 259 -11.59 20.56 25.35
CA ASP A 259 -11.67 19.18 24.84
C ASP A 259 -11.72 19.20 23.30
N HIS A 260 -10.55 19.34 22.68
CA HIS A 260 -10.41 19.23 21.24
C HIS A 260 -10.50 17.76 20.83
N ALA A 261 -11.28 17.46 19.81
CA ALA A 261 -11.44 16.10 19.29
C ALA A 261 -10.28 15.67 18.38
N CYS A 262 -9.61 16.62 17.71
CA CYS A 262 -8.57 16.28 16.74
C CYS A 262 -7.42 17.29 16.67
N LEU A 263 -6.25 16.81 16.22
CA LEU A 263 -5.12 17.61 15.77
C LEU A 263 -4.85 17.39 14.28
N VAL A 264 -4.52 18.44 13.55
CA VAL A 264 -4.13 18.41 12.13
C VAL A 264 -2.70 18.91 11.99
N PHE A 265 -1.85 18.10 11.36
CA PHE A 265 -0.49 18.44 11.02
C PHE A 265 -0.42 18.68 9.51
N GLN A 266 -0.10 19.90 9.12
CA GLN A 266 0.09 20.28 7.73
C GLN A 266 1.55 20.60 7.47
N LYS A 267 2.14 19.97 6.47
CA LYS A 267 3.54 20.19 6.09
C LYS A 267 3.76 21.66 5.74
N ASP A 268 4.78 22.27 6.33
CA ASP A 268 5.24 23.59 5.90
C ASP A 268 6.03 23.45 4.58
N PRO A 269 5.61 24.11 3.48
CA PRO A 269 6.22 23.95 2.17
C PRO A 269 7.62 24.57 2.03
N ALA A 270 8.16 25.31 3.03
CA ALA A 270 9.51 25.89 2.97
C ALA A 270 10.58 24.94 3.56
N PRO A 271 11.33 24.15 2.77
CA PRO A 271 12.16 23.08 3.29
C PRO A 271 13.64 23.43 3.08
N SER A 272 14.26 24.07 4.05
CA SER A 272 15.74 24.19 4.06
C SER A 272 16.39 23.58 5.30
N ALA A 273 15.63 23.10 6.30
CA ALA A 273 16.20 22.66 7.58
C ALA A 273 15.55 21.42 8.24
N GLY A 274 14.56 20.76 7.62
CA GLY A 274 13.93 19.53 8.14
C GLY A 274 12.42 19.44 7.98
N PRO A 275 11.81 18.32 8.41
CA PRO A 275 10.36 18.22 8.50
C PRO A 275 9.81 19.30 9.44
N ARG A 276 8.84 20.05 8.94
CA ARG A 276 8.17 21.13 9.65
C ARG A 276 6.67 21.03 9.43
N TRP A 277 5.92 21.29 10.49
CA TRP A 277 4.47 21.29 10.45
C TRP A 277 3.89 22.52 11.09
N LYS A 278 2.85 23.05 10.47
CA LYS A 278 1.83 23.82 11.18
C LYS A 278 0.87 22.86 11.86
N VAL A 279 0.56 23.13 13.12
CA VAL A 279 -0.33 22.32 13.94
C VAL A 279 -1.61 23.08 14.19
N PHE A 280 -2.74 22.43 13.89
CA PHE A 280 -4.06 22.96 14.13
C PHE A 280 -4.85 22.04 15.06
N ALA A 281 -5.78 22.60 15.81
CA ALA A 281 -6.72 21.85 16.61
C ALA A 281 -8.15 22.03 16.09
N LYS A 282 -8.95 20.98 16.22
CA LYS A 282 -10.38 20.99 15.92
C LYS A 282 -11.16 20.62 17.18
N LYS A 283 -12.19 21.41 17.50
CA LYS A 283 -13.12 21.11 18.60
C LYS A 283 -13.93 19.84 18.31
N TYR A 284 -14.40 19.69 17.08
CA TYR A 284 -15.09 18.51 16.57
C TYR A 284 -14.47 18.07 15.23
N ALA A 285 -14.63 16.81 14.81
CA ALA A 285 -14.09 16.34 13.53
C ALA A 285 -14.55 17.17 12.31
N THR A 286 -15.70 17.86 12.42
CA THR A 286 -16.28 18.72 11.38
C THR A 286 -15.98 20.21 11.57
N SER A 287 -15.37 20.63 12.68
CA SER A 287 -15.10 22.05 12.94
C SER A 287 -13.93 22.58 12.12
N THR A 288 -13.95 23.87 11.81
CA THR A 288 -12.82 24.57 11.19
C THR A 288 -11.57 24.46 12.08
N PRO A 289 -10.41 24.08 11.53
CA PRO A 289 -9.16 23.99 12.29
C PRO A 289 -8.67 25.38 12.72
N VAL A 290 -8.15 25.48 13.94
CA VAL A 290 -7.51 26.69 14.50
C VAL A 290 -6.03 26.41 14.74
N GLU A 291 -5.14 27.30 14.27
CA GLU A 291 -3.69 27.14 14.42
C GLU A 291 -3.28 27.26 15.89
N ILE A 292 -2.63 26.21 16.42
CA ILE A 292 -2.18 26.15 17.82
C ILE A 292 -0.66 26.23 17.97
N GLY A 293 0.08 26.14 16.87
CA GLY A 293 1.52 26.26 16.88
C GLY A 293 2.20 25.56 15.70
N ASP A 294 3.50 25.33 15.85
CA ASP A 294 4.35 24.67 14.86
C ASP A 294 5.26 23.62 15.50
N VAL A 295 5.59 22.58 14.72
CA VAL A 295 6.62 21.59 15.07
C VAL A 295 7.78 21.73 14.09
N ASN A 296 8.99 21.87 14.62
CA ASN A 296 10.21 21.90 13.83
C ASN A 296 11.14 20.77 14.29
N LEU A 297 11.56 19.92 13.35
CA LEU A 297 12.56 18.88 13.58
C LEU A 297 13.92 19.30 13.01
N GLU A 298 14.98 18.98 13.73
CA GLU A 298 16.35 19.36 13.37
C GLU A 298 17.02 18.30 12.50
N VAL A 299 17.34 18.62 11.24
CA VAL A 299 18.00 17.66 10.32
C VAL A 299 19.37 17.21 10.82
N SER A 300 20.12 18.06 11.53
CA SER A 300 21.40 17.69 12.12
C SER A 300 21.30 16.55 13.14
N THR A 301 20.11 16.31 13.67
CA THR A 301 19.83 15.26 14.66
C THR A 301 19.23 14.01 14.03
N ALA A 302 18.99 14.01 12.71
CA ALA A 302 18.37 12.92 11.99
C ALA A 302 19.18 11.62 12.13
N LYS A 303 18.59 10.61 12.75
CA LYS A 303 19.17 9.27 12.91
C LYS A 303 18.27 8.25 12.23
N THR A 304 18.82 7.48 11.29
CA THR A 304 18.12 6.32 10.73
C THR A 304 18.14 5.19 11.75
N LEU A 305 16.98 4.80 12.27
CA LEU A 305 16.86 3.64 13.17
C LEU A 305 16.76 2.31 12.42
N GLY A 306 16.24 2.35 11.20
CA GLY A 306 16.00 1.15 10.43
C GLY A 306 15.71 1.47 8.97
N ALA A 307 16.14 0.57 8.11
CA ALA A 307 15.74 0.50 6.72
C ALA A 307 15.05 -0.86 6.52
N LYS A 308 13.81 -0.84 6.04
CA LYS A 308 13.05 -2.05 5.75
C LYS A 308 12.85 -2.18 4.25
N PRO A 309 13.24 -3.30 3.62
CA PRO A 309 12.95 -3.54 2.23
C PRO A 309 11.43 -3.64 2.05
N SER A 310 10.88 -2.88 1.11
CA SER A 310 9.45 -2.88 0.82
C SER A 310 9.09 -3.94 -0.23
N VAL A 311 10.08 -4.31 -1.07
CA VAL A 311 10.03 -5.41 -2.01
C VAL A 311 11.31 -6.24 -1.87
N THR A 312 11.15 -7.55 -1.80
CA THR A 312 12.25 -8.51 -1.86
C THR A 312 12.05 -9.38 -3.10
N ILE A 313 13.02 -9.36 -4.00
CA ILE A 313 13.01 -10.15 -5.23
C ILE A 313 13.85 -11.40 -5.00
N GLN A 314 13.24 -12.58 -4.96
CA GLN A 314 13.97 -13.85 -4.91
C GLN A 314 14.48 -14.19 -6.32
N LEU A 315 15.72 -14.67 -6.42
CA LEU A 315 16.38 -14.91 -7.70
C LEU A 315 16.49 -16.42 -7.96
N PRO A 316 15.69 -16.98 -8.87
CA PRO A 316 15.83 -18.37 -9.29
C PRO A 316 17.23 -18.65 -9.85
N GLU A 317 17.76 -19.86 -9.72
CA GLU A 317 19.08 -20.20 -10.29
C GLU A 317 19.11 -20.01 -11.82
N GLN A 318 18.00 -20.31 -12.50
CA GLN A 318 17.85 -20.18 -13.96
C GLN A 318 17.65 -18.76 -14.48
N GLN A 319 17.52 -17.74 -13.61
CA GLN A 319 17.26 -16.37 -14.07
C GLN A 319 18.46 -15.80 -14.86
N GLN A 320 18.18 -15.09 -15.95
CA GLN A 320 19.20 -14.51 -16.84
C GLN A 320 19.23 -12.97 -16.80
N VAL A 321 18.42 -12.34 -15.95
CA VAL A 321 18.20 -10.89 -15.93
C VAL A 321 19.28 -10.15 -15.12
N PHE A 322 19.71 -10.73 -14.01
CA PHE A 322 20.63 -10.12 -13.07
C PHE A 322 21.97 -10.86 -13.06
N SER A 323 23.03 -10.15 -13.44
CA SER A 323 24.41 -10.65 -13.39
C SER A 323 24.90 -10.85 -11.96
N VAL A 324 26.05 -11.51 -11.77
CA VAL A 324 26.70 -11.60 -10.45
C VAL A 324 27.05 -10.21 -9.91
N ALA A 325 27.46 -9.30 -10.79
CA ALA A 325 27.77 -7.91 -10.43
C ALA A 325 26.52 -7.15 -9.96
N ASP A 326 25.37 -7.35 -10.61
CA ASP A 326 24.09 -6.75 -10.18
C ASP A 326 23.69 -7.21 -8.78
N ARG A 327 23.95 -8.48 -8.47
CA ARG A 327 23.47 -9.13 -7.24
C ARG A 327 24.42 -9.00 -6.06
N GLY A 328 25.70 -8.68 -6.30
CA GLY A 328 26.71 -8.70 -5.24
C GLY A 328 26.80 -10.06 -4.53
N PHE A 329 26.66 -11.16 -5.29
CA PHE A 329 26.56 -12.54 -4.80
C PHE A 329 25.31 -12.88 -3.96
N ALA A 330 24.34 -11.96 -3.81
CA ALA A 330 23.10 -12.26 -3.11
C ALA A 330 22.17 -13.16 -3.95
N SER A 331 21.41 -14.01 -3.24
CA SER A 331 20.29 -14.79 -3.82
C SER A 331 18.97 -14.01 -3.89
N PHE A 332 18.98 -12.74 -3.49
CA PHE A 332 17.85 -11.84 -3.54
C PHE A 332 18.27 -10.41 -3.88
N LEU A 333 17.32 -9.60 -4.31
CA LEU A 333 17.47 -8.15 -4.51
C LEU A 333 16.42 -7.41 -3.70
N ILE A 334 16.68 -6.14 -3.40
CA ILE A 334 15.78 -5.25 -2.69
C ILE A 334 15.24 -4.22 -3.68
N GLY A 335 13.92 -4.06 -3.73
CA GLY A 335 13.25 -2.93 -4.37
C GLY A 335 12.52 -2.12 -3.31
N GLY A 336 12.50 -0.79 -3.41
CA GLY A 336 11.83 0.06 -2.42
C GLY A 336 12.45 -0.03 -1.01
N ILE A 337 12.79 1.09 -0.38
CA ILE A 337 13.27 1.08 1.01
C ILE A 337 12.48 2.08 1.82
N SER A 338 11.70 1.57 2.77
CA SER A 338 11.06 2.35 3.82
C SER A 338 12.11 2.71 4.86
N LYS A 339 12.35 4.00 5.08
CA LYS A 339 13.27 4.50 6.10
C LYS A 339 12.51 4.94 7.35
N GLU A 340 12.99 4.48 8.50
CA GLU A 340 12.54 4.96 9.81
C GLU A 340 13.55 5.97 10.33
N MET A 341 13.08 7.20 10.60
CA MET A 341 13.92 8.34 10.93
C MET A 341 13.50 8.94 12.27
N ASP A 342 14.48 9.13 13.14
CA ASP A 342 14.31 9.81 14.40
C ASP A 342 14.95 11.19 14.37
N TYR A 343 14.29 12.15 15.01
CA TYR A 343 14.72 13.53 15.09
C TYR A 343 14.52 14.07 16.51
N GLU A 344 15.39 14.98 16.92
CA GLU A 344 15.10 15.91 17.98
C GLU A 344 14.45 17.17 17.38
N GLY A 345 13.63 17.84 18.16
CA GLY A 345 12.94 19.05 17.73
C GLY A 345 12.14 19.69 18.84
N ALA A 346 11.23 20.58 18.45
CA ALA A 346 10.35 21.23 19.41
C ALA A 346 9.00 21.58 18.81
N PHE A 347 7.98 21.56 19.67
CA PHE A 347 6.70 22.21 19.45
C PHE A 347 6.76 23.65 19.98
N ARG A 348 6.20 24.61 19.27
CA ARG A 348 6.05 25.99 19.71
C ARG A 348 4.58 26.38 19.60
N ALA A 349 3.95 26.66 20.74
CA ALA A 349 2.56 27.10 20.76
C ALA A 349 2.40 28.52 20.19
N THR A 350 1.27 28.80 19.54
CA THR A 350 0.94 30.14 19.02
C THR A 350 1.05 31.18 20.15
N GLY A 351 1.81 32.25 19.90
CA GLY A 351 2.02 33.32 20.89
C GLY A 351 2.99 32.99 22.03
N SER A 352 3.56 31.77 22.07
CA SER A 352 4.61 31.40 23.03
C SER A 352 6.00 31.57 22.42
N LEU A 353 6.90 32.24 23.15
CA LEU A 353 8.33 32.28 22.81
C LEU A 353 9.09 31.03 23.31
N LYS A 354 8.48 30.24 24.20
CA LYS A 354 9.11 29.05 24.79
C LYS A 354 8.86 27.82 23.90
N PRO A 355 9.92 27.20 23.33
CA PRO A 355 9.79 25.91 22.66
C PRO A 355 9.65 24.78 23.69
N TYR A 356 8.89 23.75 23.32
CA TYR A 356 8.67 22.52 24.08
C TYR A 356 9.42 21.39 23.37
N PRO A 357 10.57 20.94 23.91
CA PRO A 357 11.36 19.90 23.27
C PRO A 357 10.57 18.61 23.10
N LEU A 358 10.79 17.95 21.96
CA LEU A 358 10.24 16.64 21.66
C LEU A 358 11.26 15.80 20.88
N PHE A 359 11.06 14.50 20.95
CA PHE A 359 11.69 13.53 20.10
C PHE A 359 10.64 12.97 19.14
N ALA A 360 10.93 12.95 17.85
CA ALA A 360 10.02 12.48 16.82
C ALA A 360 10.57 11.22 16.16
N SER A 361 9.77 10.15 16.14
CA SER A 361 10.02 8.96 15.34
C SER A 361 9.04 8.94 14.17
N LEU A 362 9.58 9.05 12.95
CA LEU A 362 8.83 9.08 11.70
C LEU A 362 9.03 7.75 10.96
N LYS A 363 7.93 7.03 10.77
CA LYS A 363 7.87 5.76 10.03
C LYS A 363 6.85 5.89 8.91
N THR A 364 6.90 4.98 7.94
CA THR A 364 5.99 4.99 6.79
C THR A 364 4.53 4.80 7.18
N ASP A 365 4.26 4.12 8.30
CA ASP A 365 2.92 3.80 8.77
C ASP A 365 2.55 4.49 10.09
N SER A 366 3.46 5.29 10.67
CA SER A 366 3.24 5.88 11.99
C SER A 366 4.13 7.09 12.27
N VAL A 367 3.60 8.03 13.06
CA VAL A 367 4.34 9.19 13.57
C VAL A 367 4.18 9.23 15.08
N THR A 368 5.28 9.20 15.82
CA THR A 368 5.26 9.24 17.28
C THR A 368 6.10 10.41 17.78
N PHE A 369 5.52 11.25 18.63
CA PHE A 369 6.28 12.26 19.37
C PHE A 369 6.31 11.90 20.85
N THR A 370 7.51 11.97 21.43
CA THR A 370 7.76 11.75 22.85
C THR A 370 8.30 13.03 23.45
N ALA A 371 7.75 13.45 24.58
CA ALA A 371 8.22 14.63 25.30
C ALA A 371 8.10 14.44 26.81
N VAL A 372 8.74 15.34 27.57
CA VAL A 372 8.63 15.35 29.03
C VAL A 372 7.40 16.15 29.44
N VAL A 373 6.42 15.48 30.04
CA VAL A 373 5.24 16.11 30.64
C VAL A 373 5.25 15.75 32.14
N ASP A 374 5.18 16.77 33.00
CA ASP A 374 5.24 16.60 34.47
C ASP A 374 6.46 15.78 34.95
N GLY A 375 7.61 16.01 34.32
CA GLY A 375 8.87 15.38 34.70
C GLY A 375 9.03 13.93 34.21
N LYS A 376 8.09 13.39 33.42
CA LYS A 376 8.18 12.03 32.86
C LYS A 376 8.20 12.06 31.33
N PRO A 377 9.11 11.29 30.69
CA PRO A 377 9.06 11.09 29.24
C PRO A 377 7.85 10.21 28.89
N LEU A 378 6.98 10.68 28.01
CA LEU A 378 5.82 9.93 27.55
C LEU A 378 5.46 10.28 26.10
N PRO A 379 4.81 9.37 25.36
CA PRO A 379 4.26 9.68 24.04
C PRO A 379 3.22 10.80 24.18
N VAL A 380 3.52 11.94 23.58
CA VAL A 380 2.60 13.09 23.49
C VAL A 380 1.80 13.09 22.21
N LEU A 381 2.23 12.33 21.20
CA LEU A 381 1.53 12.10 19.95
C LEU A 381 1.80 10.68 19.47
N VAL A 382 0.76 9.97 19.04
CA VAL A 382 0.87 8.71 18.30
C VAL A 382 -0.14 8.76 17.17
N TYR A 383 0.32 8.83 15.93
CA TYR A 383 -0.49 8.68 14.72
C TYR A 383 -0.24 7.33 14.08
N VAL A 384 -1.32 6.67 13.69
CA VAL A 384 -1.33 5.48 12.82
C VAL A 384 -2.61 5.56 11.99
N PRO A 385 -2.59 5.29 10.67
CA PRO A 385 -3.80 5.23 9.87
C PRO A 385 -4.89 4.35 10.53
N PRO A 386 -6.18 4.71 10.44
CA PRO A 386 -7.26 3.95 11.07
C PRO A 386 -7.29 2.49 10.60
N THR A 387 -7.43 1.56 11.54
CA THR A 387 -7.57 0.13 11.25
C THR A 387 -8.86 -0.43 11.86
N LEU A 388 -9.45 -1.45 11.23
CA LEU A 388 -10.66 -2.12 11.76
C LEU A 388 -10.44 -2.70 13.17
N MET A 389 -9.24 -3.21 13.48
CA MET A 389 -8.90 -3.71 14.82
C MET A 389 -9.04 -2.64 15.91
N LYS A 390 -8.64 -1.39 15.64
CA LYS A 390 -8.78 -0.31 16.64
C LYS A 390 -10.24 0.04 16.93
N ILE A 391 -11.14 -0.16 15.97
CA ILE A 391 -12.58 0.06 16.19
C ILE A 391 -13.18 -1.05 17.05
N LEU A 392 -12.76 -2.29 16.84
CA LEU A 392 -13.27 -3.44 17.59
C LEU A 392 -12.82 -3.45 19.06
N ILE A 393 -11.65 -2.89 19.36
CA ILE A 393 -11.10 -2.78 20.73
C ILE A 393 -11.60 -1.50 21.44
N GLY A 394 -12.05 -0.49 20.68
CA GLY A 394 -12.62 0.76 21.18
C GLY A 394 -14.13 0.74 21.44
N LEU A 395 -14.76 -0.43 21.32
CA LEU A 395 -16.11 -0.78 21.75
C LEU A 395 -16.00 -1.72 22.95
#